data_AF-X1I2L6-F1
#
_entry.id   AF-X1I2L6-F1
#
_cell.length_a   1.000
_cell.length_b   1.000
_cell.length_c   1.000
_cell.angle_alpha   90.00
_cell.angle_beta   90.00
_cell.angle_gamma   90.00
#
_symmetry.space_group_name_H-M   'P 1'
#
loop_
_entity.id
_entity.type
_entity.pdbx_description
1 polymer ?
#
loop_
_entity_poly.entity_id
_entity_poly.type
_entity_poly.pdbx_seq_one_letter_code
_entity_poly.pdbx_strand_id
1 'polypeptide(L)' 'MIPIPAPATIELIKDVPVYQTDRSQELVTPTGAAIITSIAKQFCDIPQMNIKKIGYGSGKTKSIYPSLLRVYLGELKQ' A
#
# COMPACT_ATOMS: atom_id res chain seq x y z
N MET A 1 -7.29 -5.70 -23.66
CA MET A 1 -7.16 -4.66 -22.61
C MET A 1 -7.28 -5.36 -21.26
N ILE A 2 -6.34 -5.15 -20.33
CA ILE A 2 -6.40 -5.76 -18.99
C ILE A 2 -7.34 -4.89 -18.14
N PRO A 3 -8.29 -5.47 -17.38
CA PRO A 3 -9.13 -4.70 -16.46
C PRO A 3 -8.27 -4.03 -15.39
N ILE A 4 -8.73 -2.87 -14.88
CA ILE A 4 -8.10 -2.19 -13.74
C ILE A 4 -8.99 -2.43 -12.53
N PRO A 5 -8.47 -2.95 -11.41
CA PRO A 5 -7.09 -3.42 -11.20
C PRO A 5 -6.75 -4.70 -11.99
N ALA A 6 -5.46 -4.91 -12.26
CA ALA A 6 -5.02 -6.12 -12.95
C ALA A 6 -5.50 -7.41 -12.23
N PRO A 7 -5.85 -8.49 -12.94
CA PRO A 7 -6.37 -9.73 -12.33
C PRO A 7 -5.45 -10.31 -11.25
N ALA A 8 -4.14 -10.24 -11.46
CA ALA A 8 -3.15 -10.68 -10.47
C ALA A 8 -3.22 -9.86 -9.17
N THR A 9 -3.45 -8.55 -9.26
CA THR A 9 -3.60 -7.67 -8.10
C THR A 9 -4.84 -8.06 -7.29
N ILE A 10 -5.97 -8.32 -7.96
CA ILE A 10 -7.21 -8.75 -7.30
C ILE A 10 -7.03 -10.06 -6.53
N GLU A 11 -6.35 -11.04 -7.12
CA GLU A 11 -6.10 -12.31 -6.44
C GLU A 11 -5.19 -12.14 -5.22
N LEU A 12 -4.16 -11.28 -5.32
CA LEU A 12 -3.23 -11.02 -4.23
C LEU A 12 -3.89 -10.30 -3.05
N ILE A 13 -4.86 -9.42 -3.30
CA ILE A 13 -5.55 -8.65 -2.25
C ILE A 13 -6.86 -9.32 -1.79
N LYS A 14 -7.06 -10.60 -2.13
CA LYS A 14 -8.16 -11.38 -1.58
C LYS A 14 -8.03 -11.45 -0.06
N ASP A 15 -9.17 -11.29 0.63
CA ASP A 15 -9.27 -11.35 2.10
C ASP A 15 -8.52 -10.24 2.88
N VAL A 16 -8.02 -9.19 2.21
CA VAL A 16 -7.50 -7.99 2.87
C VAL A 16 -8.42 -6.77 2.71
N PRO A 17 -8.34 -5.77 3.60
CA PRO A 17 -9.17 -4.56 3.47
C PRO A 17 -8.87 -3.80 2.18
N VAL A 18 -9.93 -3.48 1.42
CA VAL A 18 -9.85 -2.71 0.18
C VAL A 18 -10.83 -1.54 0.21
N TYR A 19 -10.49 -0.46 -0.48
CA TYR A 19 -11.37 0.69 -0.64
C TYR A 19 -11.25 1.22 -2.08
N GLN A 20 -12.34 1.80 -2.56
CA GLN A 20 -12.38 2.46 -3.86
C GLN A 20 -12.05 3.95 -3.71
N THR A 21 -11.42 4.52 -4.73
CA THR A 21 -11.23 5.96 -4.87
C THR A 21 -11.84 6.42 -6.20
N ASP A 22 -11.94 7.74 -6.38
CA ASP A 22 -12.32 8.40 -7.63
C ASP A 22 -11.25 8.32 -8.73
N ARG A 23 -10.09 7.73 -8.44
CA ARG A 23 -8.94 7.69 -9.35
C ARG A 23 -9.10 6.58 -10.39
N SER A 24 -9.00 6.94 -11.66
CA SER A 24 -9.01 6.01 -12.80
C SER A 24 -7.64 5.34 -13.03
N GLN A 25 -7.01 4.84 -11.98
CA GLN A 25 -5.71 4.16 -12.05
C GLN A 25 -5.54 3.10 -10.95
N GLU A 26 -4.66 2.13 -11.19
CA GLU A 26 -4.28 1.15 -10.19
C GLU A 26 -3.34 1.79 -9.14
N LEU A 27 -3.84 1.98 -7.92
CA LEU A 27 -3.07 2.57 -6.82
C LEU A 27 -2.15 1.57 -6.11
N VAL A 28 -2.58 0.32 -6.05
CA VAL A 28 -1.79 -0.79 -5.53
C VAL A 28 -1.41 -1.66 -6.71
N THR A 29 -0.15 -1.60 -7.14
CA THR A 29 0.35 -2.41 -8.25
C THR A 29 0.55 -3.87 -7.82
N PRO A 30 0.68 -4.84 -8.76
CA PRO A 30 0.84 -6.25 -8.39
C PRO A 30 2.05 -6.49 -7.48
N THR A 31 3.16 -5.78 -7.72
CA THR A 31 4.37 -5.88 -6.89
C THR A 31 4.13 -5.35 -5.48
N GLY A 32 3.45 -4.20 -5.35
CA GLY A 32 3.11 -3.64 -4.04
C GLY A 32 2.16 -4.53 -3.25
N ALA A 33 1.13 -5.07 -3.93
CA ALA A 33 0.20 -6.05 -3.35
C ALA A 33 0.97 -7.27 -2.84
N ALA A 34 1.79 -7.90 -3.68
CA ALA A 34 2.54 -9.10 -3.33
C ALA A 34 3.46 -8.88 -2.11
N ILE A 35 4.14 -7.73 -2.03
CA ILE A 35 4.99 -7.41 -0.89
C ILE A 35 4.15 -7.28 0.38
N ILE A 36 3.12 -6.41 0.37
CA ILE A 36 2.41 -6.07 1.61
C ILE A 36 1.59 -7.24 2.14
N THR A 37 0.96 -8.02 1.27
CA THR A 37 0.15 -9.18 1.68
C THR A 37 1.01 -10.33 2.19
N SER A 38 2.28 -10.40 1.75
CA SER A 38 3.22 -11.41 2.24
C SER A 38 3.88 -11.06 3.58
N ILE A 39 4.14 -9.77 3.85
CA ILE A 39 4.92 -9.35 5.04
C ILE A 39 4.07 -8.74 6.15
N ALA A 40 2.90 -8.20 5.84
CA ALA A 40 2.06 -7.52 6.83
C ALA A 40 1.40 -8.56 7.74
N LYS A 41 1.56 -8.38 9.05
CA LYS A 41 0.83 -9.18 10.05
C LYS A 41 -0.61 -8.70 10.24
N GLN A 42 -0.86 -7.41 9.98
CA GLN A 42 -2.15 -6.78 10.17
C GLN A 42 -2.28 -5.54 9.29
N PHE A 43 -3.50 -5.27 8.82
CA PHE A 43 -3.89 -4.03 8.17
C PHE A 43 -4.69 -3.20 9.17
N CYS A 44 -4.17 -2.03 9.57
CA CYS A 44 -4.77 -1.16 10.56
C CYS A 44 -4.35 0.30 10.34
N ASP A 45 -5.01 1.21 11.03
CA ASP A 45 -4.54 2.58 11.17
C ASP A 45 -3.19 2.62 11.88
N ILE A 46 -2.47 3.74 11.72
CA ILE A 46 -1.16 3.92 12.37
C ILE A 46 -1.35 3.79 13.90
N PRO A 47 -0.75 2.77 14.55
CA PRO A 47 -0.95 2.54 15.98
C PRO A 47 -0.25 3.61 16.80
N GLN A 48 -0.60 3.71 18.09
CA GLN A 48 0.17 4.52 19.03
C GLN A 48 1.60 3.97 19.14
N MET A 49 2.57 4.74 18.65
CA MET A 49 3.96 4.31 18.59
C MET A 49 4.93 5.49 18.74
N ASN A 50 6.13 5.20 19.22
CA ASN A 50 7.25 6.12 19.21
C ASN A 50 8.04 5.92 17.90
N ILE A 51 7.89 6.85 16.95
CA ILE A 51 8.58 6.81 15.66
C ILE A 51 10.07 7.07 15.86
N LYS A 52 10.92 6.15 15.40
CA LYS A 52 12.39 6.24 15.45
C LYS A 52 12.98 6.69 14.11
N LYS A 53 12.41 6.23 12.99
CA LYS A 53 12.84 6.61 11.63
C LYS A 53 11.63 6.72 10.69
N ILE A 54 11.78 7.57 9.69
CA ILE A 54 10.80 7.78 8.62
C ILE A 54 11.52 7.56 7.28
N GLY A 55 10.94 6.70 6.44
CA GLY A 55 11.39 6.44 5.08
C GLY A 55 10.37 6.91 4.06
N TYR A 56 10.84 7.40 2.92
CA TYR A 56 10.01 7.74 1.77
C TYR A 56 10.54 7.06 0.52
N GLY A 57 9.64 6.50 -0.28
CA GLY A 57 9.93 5.99 -1.61
C GLY A 57 9.03 6.66 -2.64
N SER A 58 9.59 7.05 -3.79
CA SER A 58 8.83 7.54 -4.93
C SER A 58 8.70 6.46 -6.00
N GLY A 59 7.46 6.20 -6.39
CA GLY A 59 7.14 5.40 -7.57
C GLY A 59 7.34 6.21 -8.85
N LYS A 60 7.49 5.49 -9.97
CA LYS A 60 7.68 6.10 -11.30
C LYS A 60 6.36 6.37 -12.04
N THR A 61 5.22 6.05 -11.43
CA THR A 61 3.89 6.21 -12.03
C THR A 61 3.62 7.69 -12.27
N LYS A 62 3.44 8.08 -13.54
CA LYS A 62 3.00 9.43 -13.91
C LYS A 62 1.52 9.56 -13.61
N SER A 63 1.18 10.37 -12.62
CA SER A 63 -0.20 10.67 -12.22
C SER A 63 -0.25 12.10 -11.70
N ILE A 64 -1.44 12.71 -11.70
CA ILE A 64 -1.68 13.98 -11.01
C ILE A 64 -1.47 13.85 -9.49
N TYR A 65 -1.51 12.61 -8.97
CA TYR A 65 -1.25 12.31 -7.57
C TYR A 65 0.17 11.77 -7.41
N PRO A 66 0.94 12.25 -6.43
CA PRO A 66 2.29 11.78 -6.21
C PRO A 66 2.26 10.32 -5.72
N SER A 67 2.94 9.44 -6.46
CA SER A 67 3.13 8.03 -6.07
C SER A 67 4.19 7.95 -4.98
N LEU A 68 3.83 8.27 -3.74
CA LEU A 68 4.74 8.23 -2.59
C LEU A 68 4.32 7.14 -1.61
N LEU A 69 5.28 6.32 -1.20
CA LEU A 69 5.15 5.41 -0.07
C LEU A 69 5.90 6.01 1.12
N ARG A 70 5.24 6.06 2.27
CA ARG A 70 5.84 6.47 3.54
C ARG A 70 5.87 5.28 4.48
N VAL A 71 7.02 5.05 5.11
CA VAL A 71 7.23 3.98 6.08
C VAL A 71 7.68 4.59 7.40
N TYR A 72 7.09 4.10 8.49
CA TYR A 72 7.47 4.45 9.85
C TYR A 72 8.13 3.23 10.50
N LEU A 73 9.30 3.44 11.09
CA LEU A 73 9.95 2.45 11.94
C LEU A 73 9.97 2.97 13.36
N GLY A 74 9.50 2.18 14.32
CA GLY A 74 9.48 2.56 15.72
C GLY A 74 8.96 1.46 16.63
N GLU A 75 8.69 1.83 17.87
CA GLU A 75 8.28 0.92 18.93
C GLU A 75 6.84 1.24 19.34
N LEU A 76 6.01 0.22 19.52
CA LEU A 76 4.66 0.40 20.05
C LEU A 76 4.74 1.03 21.44
N LYS A 77 3.87 2.00 21.69
CA LYS A 77 3.74 2.59 23.02
C LYS A 77 2.97 1.57 23.86
N GLN A 78 3.60 1.10 24.94
CA GLN A 78 2.95 0.25 25.94
C GLN A 78 1.83 1.02 26.66
#